data_AF-A0A503W9R3-F1
#
_entry.id   AF-A0A503W9R3-F1
#
_cell.length_a   1.000
_cell.length_b   1.000
_cell.length_c   1.000
_cell.angle_alpha   90.00
_cell.angle_beta   90.00
_cell.angle_gamma   90.00
#
_symmetry.space_group_name_H-M   'P 1'
#
loop_
_entity.id
_entity.type
_entity.pdbx_description
1 polymer ?
#
loop_
_entity_poly.entity_id
_entity_poly.type
_entity_poly.pdbx_seq_one_letter_code
_entity_poly.pdbx_strand_id
1 'polypeptide(L)'
;MSRRADGRSRATTLPPGSISSHDEHGASIGVMCEMTIEIDKISLHAPDGYNVVVETPKGSRSKFAFDPETGLFRAKKLLAMGFAFPFPFGFFPSTKAEDADPLDVLLVTDADLPTGSLVRCRLLGGIAMEETKEGKAVRNDRLLAVPLLLHQDRPPFELSDMPAAELKDIEDFLVAYQTVDGKQAKVVGRLDRTEAESVVRKAAQP
;
A
#
# COMPACT_ATOMS: atom_id res chain seq x y z
N MET A 1 78.62 -25.89 -25.44
CA MET A 1 77.93 -26.25 -26.69
C MET A 1 76.50 -25.75 -26.62
N SER A 2 76.09 -24.91 -27.60
CA SER A 2 74.71 -24.63 -28.07
C SER A 2 73.68 -24.02 -27.11
N ARG A 3 72.86 -23.01 -27.39
CA ARG A 3 72.70 -21.96 -28.44
C ARG A 3 71.69 -20.94 -27.83
N ARG A 4 71.86 -19.65 -28.11
CA ARG A 4 70.87 -18.57 -27.88
C ARG A 4 69.73 -18.66 -28.91
N ALA A 5 68.52 -18.19 -28.57
CA ALA A 5 67.63 -17.50 -29.49
C ALA A 5 66.56 -16.69 -28.73
N ASP A 6 66.68 -15.36 -28.80
CA ASP A 6 65.61 -14.36 -28.63
C ASP A 6 64.78 -14.33 -29.93
N GLY A 7 63.45 -14.16 -29.83
CA GLY A 7 62.58 -14.11 -31.01
C GLY A 7 61.36 -13.20 -30.79
N ARG A 8 61.47 -11.93 -31.21
CA ARG A 8 60.34 -11.02 -31.48
C ARG A 8 59.75 -11.33 -32.87
N SER A 9 58.42 -11.37 -33.00
CA SER A 9 57.69 -11.41 -34.29
C SER A 9 56.50 -10.44 -34.20
N ARG A 10 56.60 -9.23 -34.79
CA ARG A 10 56.14 -8.79 -36.13
C ARG A 10 54.62 -8.86 -36.35
N ALA A 11 54.05 -7.67 -36.46
CA ALA A 11 52.70 -7.37 -36.90
C ALA A 11 52.55 -7.56 -38.43
N THR A 12 51.37 -8.03 -38.85
CA THR A 12 50.97 -8.13 -40.26
C THR A 12 49.70 -7.31 -40.47
N THR A 13 49.77 -6.38 -41.41
CA THR A 13 48.72 -5.50 -41.90
C THR A 13 47.76 -6.22 -42.86
N LEU A 14 46.46 -5.89 -42.81
CA LEU A 14 45.43 -6.30 -43.77
C LEU A 14 45.06 -5.11 -44.70
N PRO A 15 44.65 -5.35 -45.97
CA PRO A 15 44.37 -4.29 -46.96
C PRO A 15 42.91 -3.79 -46.91
N PRO A 16 42.58 -2.64 -47.55
CA PRO A 16 41.27 -2.00 -47.45
C PRO A 16 40.34 -2.31 -48.65
N GLY A 17 39.03 -2.28 -48.37
CA GLY A 17 37.91 -2.36 -49.32
C GLY A 17 36.72 -3.05 -48.64
N SER A 18 35.47 -2.60 -48.68
CA SER A 18 34.76 -1.61 -49.49
C SER A 18 33.49 -1.22 -48.72
N ILE A 19 33.08 0.05 -48.81
CA ILE A 19 31.82 0.55 -48.25
C ILE A 19 30.65 -0.04 -49.07
N SER A 20 29.72 -0.70 -48.40
CA SER A 20 28.34 -0.89 -48.91
C SER A 20 27.37 -0.25 -47.92
N SER A 21 26.73 0.80 -48.39
CA SER A 21 25.65 1.55 -47.76
C SER A 21 24.33 0.77 -47.77
N HIS A 22 23.52 1.05 -46.75
CA HIS A 22 22.11 0.71 -46.55
C HIS A 22 21.82 -0.70 -46.04
N ASP A 23 21.43 -0.79 -44.76
CA ASP A 23 20.05 -1.18 -44.47
C ASP A 23 19.60 -0.68 -43.09
N GLU A 24 18.31 -0.37 -43.05
CA GLU A 24 17.59 0.42 -42.07
C GLU A 24 17.67 -0.14 -40.65
N HIS A 25 18.25 0.64 -39.72
CA HIS A 25 18.01 0.43 -38.30
C HIS A 25 16.67 1.07 -37.96
N GLY A 26 15.60 0.28 -38.10
CA GLY A 26 14.31 0.58 -37.53
C GLY A 26 14.48 0.96 -36.06
N ALA A 27 14.14 2.20 -35.73
CA ALA A 27 14.06 2.67 -34.37
C ALA A 27 13.08 1.78 -33.62
N SER A 28 13.58 0.91 -32.74
CA SER A 28 12.78 0.45 -31.61
C SER A 28 12.52 1.66 -30.74
N ILE A 29 11.44 2.39 -31.04
CA ILE A 29 10.85 3.35 -30.12
C ILE A 29 10.50 2.50 -28.90
N GLY A 30 11.35 2.59 -27.88
CA GLY A 30 11.05 1.98 -26.59
C GLY A 30 9.70 2.52 -26.16
N VAL A 31 8.72 1.63 -26.05
CA VAL A 31 7.45 1.96 -25.42
C VAL A 31 7.82 2.37 -24.00
N MET A 32 7.85 3.68 -23.75
CA MET A 32 7.83 4.20 -22.39
C MET A 32 6.50 3.70 -21.83
N CYS A 33 6.57 2.65 -21.02
CA CYS A 33 5.43 2.23 -20.24
C CYS A 33 5.16 3.36 -19.25
N GLU A 34 4.15 4.19 -19.53
CA GLU A 34 3.58 5.08 -18.54
C GLU A 34 3.02 4.19 -17.41
N MET A 35 3.80 4.05 -16.33
CA MET A 35 3.32 3.43 -15.10
C MET A 35 2.40 4.43 -14.39
N THR A 36 1.18 4.55 -14.88
CA THR A 36 0.11 5.20 -14.13
C THR A 36 -0.56 4.13 -13.29
N ILE A 37 -0.43 4.23 -11.96
CA ILE A 37 -1.17 3.37 -11.04
C ILE A 37 -2.62 3.85 -11.07
N GLU A 38 -3.51 3.07 -11.67
CA GLU A 38 -4.95 3.29 -11.56
C GLU A 38 -5.50 2.34 -10.51
N ILE A 39 -5.84 2.88 -9.34
CA ILE A 39 -6.35 2.09 -8.21
C ILE A 39 -7.67 1.39 -8.53
N ASP A 40 -8.45 1.94 -9.46
CA ASP A 40 -9.72 1.37 -9.95
C ASP A 40 -9.52 0.18 -10.89
N LYS A 41 -8.29 -0.04 -11.39
CA LYS A 41 -7.92 -1.24 -12.17
C LYS A 41 -7.40 -2.37 -11.29
N ILE A 42 -7.12 -2.11 -10.02
CA ILE A 42 -6.67 -3.14 -9.07
C ILE A 42 -7.91 -3.80 -8.50
N SER A 43 -8.05 -5.11 -8.74
CA SER A 43 -9.21 -5.87 -8.22
C SER A 43 -9.31 -5.74 -6.70
N LEU A 44 -10.50 -5.41 -6.19
CA LEU A 44 -10.80 -5.43 -4.76
C LEU A 44 -10.58 -6.82 -4.15
N HIS A 45 -11.01 -7.87 -4.87
CA HIS A 45 -10.98 -9.23 -4.38
C HIS A 45 -9.65 -9.92 -4.71
N ALA A 46 -9.19 -10.72 -3.75
CA ALA A 46 -8.04 -11.61 -3.91
C ALA A 46 -8.45 -13.04 -3.50
N PRO A 47 -7.70 -14.08 -3.87
CA PRO A 47 -7.95 -15.43 -3.37
C PRO A 47 -8.00 -15.42 -1.83
N ASP A 48 -9.12 -15.87 -1.27
CA ASP A 48 -9.37 -15.97 0.17
C ASP A 48 -9.35 -14.63 0.94
N GLY A 49 -9.57 -13.49 0.25
CA GLY A 49 -9.63 -12.19 0.91
C GLY A 49 -9.74 -10.98 -0.03
N TYR A 50 -9.05 -9.92 0.34
CA TYR A 50 -9.09 -8.61 -0.32
C TYR A 50 -7.69 -8.12 -0.63
N ASN A 51 -7.55 -7.34 -1.69
CA ASN A 51 -6.35 -6.55 -1.92
C ASN A 51 -6.43 -5.25 -1.11
N VAL A 52 -5.29 -4.82 -0.58
CA VAL A 52 -5.12 -3.56 0.14
C VAL A 52 -3.88 -2.87 -0.38
N VAL A 53 -3.96 -1.57 -0.66
CA VAL A 53 -2.80 -0.74 -1.00
C VAL A 53 -2.36 0.00 0.25
N VAL A 54 -1.10 -0.19 0.66
CA VAL A 54 -0.53 0.47 1.85
C VAL A 54 -0.14 1.90 1.51
N GLU A 55 -0.66 2.87 2.26
CA GLU A 55 -0.29 4.28 2.13
C GLU A 55 0.77 4.66 3.16
N THR A 56 0.51 4.36 4.43
CA THR A 56 1.33 4.80 5.55
C THR A 56 1.90 3.59 6.30
N PRO A 57 3.22 3.38 6.29
CA PRO A 57 3.84 2.27 7.00
C PRO A 57 3.72 2.39 8.52
N LYS A 58 3.84 1.24 9.20
CA LYS A 58 3.99 1.18 10.66
C LYS A 58 5.13 2.08 11.13
N GLY A 59 4.93 2.77 12.25
CA GLY A 59 5.91 3.66 12.84
C GLY A 59 6.10 5.00 12.12
N SER A 60 5.42 5.22 10.98
CA SER A 60 5.50 6.49 10.29
C SER A 60 4.79 7.59 11.08
N ARG A 61 5.45 8.74 11.20
CA ARG A 61 4.83 10.00 11.67
C ARG A 61 4.14 10.75 10.53
N SER A 62 4.51 10.47 9.29
CA SER A 62 3.92 11.10 8.11
C SER A 62 2.76 10.24 7.63
N LYS A 63 1.56 10.82 7.57
CA LYS A 63 0.43 10.24 6.85
C LYS A 63 0.61 10.52 5.37
N PHE A 64 0.71 9.47 4.59
CA PHE A 64 0.65 9.53 3.13
C PHE A 64 -0.78 9.25 2.68
N ALA A 65 -1.12 9.74 1.49
CA ALA A 65 -2.34 9.42 0.78
C ALA A 65 -2.02 9.27 -0.70
N PHE A 66 -2.69 8.35 -1.38
CA PHE A 66 -2.61 8.23 -2.82
C PHE A 66 -3.22 9.47 -3.48
N ASP A 67 -2.52 10.00 -4.49
CA ASP A 67 -2.95 11.15 -5.28
C ASP A 67 -3.28 10.66 -6.71
N PRO A 68 -4.57 10.49 -7.05
CA PRO A 68 -4.99 9.97 -8.36
C PRO A 68 -4.56 10.84 -9.54
N GLU A 69 -4.35 12.15 -9.35
CA GLU A 69 -3.95 13.05 -10.43
C GLU A 69 -2.50 12.81 -10.84
N THR A 70 -1.64 12.44 -9.88
CA THR A 70 -0.20 12.25 -10.10
C THR A 70 0.21 10.78 -10.17
N GLY A 71 -0.64 9.87 -9.68
CA GLY A 71 -0.30 8.45 -9.50
C GLY A 71 0.73 8.19 -8.39
N LEU A 72 1.02 9.18 -7.53
CA LEU A 72 2.03 9.10 -6.47
C LEU A 72 1.39 9.13 -5.08
N PHE A 73 2.14 8.68 -4.07
CA PHE A 73 1.76 8.85 -2.68
C PHE A 73 2.27 10.19 -2.16
N ARG A 74 1.33 11.09 -1.84
CA ARG A 74 1.62 12.42 -1.32
C ARG A 74 1.62 12.40 0.19
N ALA A 75 2.64 12.99 0.81
CA ALA A 75 2.61 13.27 2.25
C ALA A 75 1.48 14.27 2.53
N LYS A 76 0.38 13.79 3.11
CA LYS A 76 -0.83 14.58 3.41
C LYS A 76 -0.67 15.35 4.71
N LYS A 77 0.02 14.75 5.69
CA LYS A 77 0.13 15.32 7.03
C LYS A 77 1.30 14.76 7.83
N LEU A 78 1.88 15.60 8.69
CA LEU A 78 2.75 15.15 9.78
C LEU A 78 1.94 15.06 11.09
N LEU A 79 1.97 13.90 11.75
CA LEU A 79 1.33 13.71 13.05
C LEU A 79 2.05 14.52 14.15
N ALA A 80 1.30 14.87 15.19
CA ALA A 80 1.82 15.56 16.35
C ALA A 80 3.00 14.79 16.98
N MET A 81 3.85 15.52 17.73
CA MET A 81 4.98 14.90 18.41
C MET A 81 4.50 13.77 19.34
N GLY A 82 5.20 12.63 19.31
CA GLY A 82 4.84 11.44 20.09
C GLY A 82 3.88 10.48 19.38
N PHE A 83 3.25 10.88 18.28
CA PHE A 83 2.35 10.01 17.51
C PHE A 83 3.06 9.39 16.30
N ALA A 84 2.79 8.10 16.08
CA ALA A 84 3.14 7.35 14.89
C ALA A 84 2.06 6.30 14.65
N PHE A 85 1.88 5.86 13.40
CA PHE A 85 0.92 4.80 13.10
C PHE A 85 1.35 3.48 13.75
N PRO A 86 0.51 2.83 14.59
CA PRO A 86 0.87 1.60 15.29
C PRO A 86 0.94 0.39 14.34
N PHE A 87 0.28 0.50 13.19
CA PHE A 87 0.15 -0.54 12.17
C PHE A 87 0.17 0.10 10.78
N PRO A 88 0.52 -0.63 9.71
CA PRO A 88 0.36 -0.13 8.36
C PRO A 88 -1.09 0.26 8.07
N PHE A 89 -1.26 1.42 7.46
CA PHE A 89 -2.55 1.99 7.11
C PHE A 89 -2.65 2.13 5.59
N GLY A 90 -3.80 1.76 5.04
CA GLY A 90 -4.02 1.75 3.61
C GLY A 90 -5.51 1.78 3.27
N PHE A 91 -5.82 1.39 2.04
CA PHE A 91 -7.19 1.36 1.55
C PHE A 91 -7.48 0.15 0.67
N PHE A 92 -8.77 -0.16 0.52
CA PHE A 92 -9.27 -1.13 -0.44
C PHE A 92 -9.35 -0.50 -1.84
N PRO A 93 -8.62 -1.00 -2.85
CA PRO A 93 -8.74 -0.50 -4.21
C PRO A 93 -10.12 -0.83 -4.80
N SER A 94 -10.52 -0.10 -5.85
CA SER A 94 -11.85 -0.26 -6.47
C SER A 94 -13.00 -0.12 -5.47
N THR A 95 -12.87 0.79 -4.50
CA THR A 95 -13.94 1.16 -3.56
C THR A 95 -14.14 2.66 -3.50
N LYS A 96 -15.31 3.10 -3.03
CA LYS A 96 -15.66 4.50 -2.79
C LYS A 96 -16.53 4.61 -1.55
N ALA A 97 -16.01 5.26 -0.51
CA ALA A 97 -16.77 5.59 0.68
C ALA A 97 -17.67 6.83 0.45
N GLU A 98 -18.45 7.21 1.47
CA GLU A 98 -19.39 8.34 1.40
C GLU A 98 -18.70 9.68 1.13
N ASP A 99 -17.43 9.82 1.52
CA ASP A 99 -16.60 11.01 1.28
C ASP A 99 -15.82 10.97 -0.05
N ALA A 100 -16.15 10.01 -0.92
CA ALA A 100 -15.54 9.76 -2.21
C ALA A 100 -14.09 9.24 -2.19
N ASP A 101 -13.48 9.09 -1.01
CA ASP A 101 -12.18 8.44 -0.86
C ASP A 101 -12.34 6.91 -0.85
N PRO A 102 -11.30 6.14 -1.21
CA PRO A 102 -11.30 4.69 -1.03
C PRO A 102 -11.49 4.29 0.44
N LEU A 103 -12.04 3.11 0.68
CA LEU A 103 -12.34 2.65 2.04
C LEU A 103 -11.05 2.33 2.83
N ASP A 104 -10.85 3.04 3.93
CA ASP A 104 -9.69 2.91 4.82
C ASP A 104 -9.62 1.56 5.56
N VAL A 105 -8.40 1.04 5.74
CA VAL A 105 -8.12 -0.18 6.51
C VAL A 105 -6.78 -0.11 7.23
N LEU A 106 -6.73 -0.64 8.45
CA LEU A 106 -5.52 -0.83 9.23
C LEU A 106 -5.11 -2.31 9.19
N LEU A 107 -3.83 -2.58 8.92
CA LEU A 107 -3.29 -3.94 8.80
C LEU A 107 -2.63 -4.38 10.10
N VAL A 108 -3.28 -5.27 10.85
CA VAL A 108 -2.74 -5.82 12.10
C VAL A 108 -1.59 -6.79 11.76
N THR A 109 -0.37 -6.29 11.80
CA THR A 109 0.84 -7.05 11.47
C THR A 109 2.10 -6.40 12.01
N ASP A 110 3.12 -7.21 12.21
CA ASP A 110 4.47 -6.73 12.46
C ASP A 110 5.33 -6.61 11.21
N ALA A 111 4.84 -7.05 10.05
CA ALA A 111 5.57 -7.01 8.80
C ALA A 111 5.90 -5.58 8.34
N ASP A 112 7.08 -5.42 7.75
CA ASP A 112 7.50 -4.17 7.11
C ASP A 112 6.80 -4.04 5.75
N LEU A 113 5.75 -3.22 5.71
CA LEU A 113 4.98 -2.93 4.49
C LEU A 113 5.19 -1.48 4.07
N PRO A 114 6.06 -1.20 3.07
CA PRO A 114 6.31 0.16 2.61
C PRO A 114 5.11 0.74 1.85
N THR A 115 5.09 2.07 1.72
CA THR A 115 4.10 2.82 0.92
C THR A 115 4.06 2.32 -0.53
N GLY A 116 2.86 2.13 -1.06
CA GLY A 116 2.62 1.58 -2.40
C GLY A 116 2.59 0.07 -2.48
N SER A 117 2.76 -0.65 -1.37
CA SER A 117 2.66 -2.12 -1.37
C SER A 117 1.22 -2.58 -1.62
N LEU A 118 1.03 -3.48 -2.59
CA LEU A 118 -0.21 -4.22 -2.77
C LEU A 118 -0.14 -5.50 -1.93
N VAL A 119 -1.06 -5.63 -0.99
CA VAL A 119 -1.04 -6.70 0.02
C VAL A 119 -2.38 -7.44 0.00
N ARG A 120 -2.31 -8.76 -0.09
CA ARG A 120 -3.49 -9.62 0.09
C ARG A 120 -3.77 -9.75 1.57
N CYS A 121 -5.01 -9.49 1.98
CA CYS A 121 -5.42 -9.45 3.39
C CYS A 121 -6.73 -10.20 3.63
N ARG A 122 -6.85 -10.79 4.82
CA ARG A 122 -8.12 -11.29 5.38
C ARG A 122 -8.73 -10.22 6.27
N LEU A 123 -10.00 -9.91 6.06
CA LEU A 123 -10.73 -8.97 6.90
C LEU A 123 -11.04 -9.59 8.27
N LEU A 124 -10.80 -8.84 9.34
CA LEU A 124 -11.12 -9.26 10.72
C LEU A 124 -12.47 -8.73 11.19
N GLY A 125 -12.76 -7.48 10.83
CA GLY A 125 -13.84 -6.69 11.42
C GLY A 125 -13.51 -5.20 11.30
N GLY A 126 -13.96 -4.40 12.28
CA GLY A 126 -13.62 -2.98 12.32
C GLY A 126 -13.96 -2.31 13.64
N ILE A 127 -13.49 -1.08 13.81
CA ILE A 127 -13.85 -0.20 14.91
C ILE A 127 -14.94 0.76 14.42
N ALA A 128 -16.08 0.71 15.12
CA ALA A 128 -17.24 1.52 14.85
C ALA A 128 -17.00 2.94 15.39
N MET A 129 -16.93 3.94 14.51
CA MET A 129 -16.56 5.31 14.91
C MET A 129 -17.60 6.34 14.45
N GLU A 130 -17.80 7.36 15.25
CA GLU A 130 -18.57 8.56 14.89
C GLU A 130 -17.66 9.79 14.95
N GLU A 131 -17.71 10.63 13.93
CA GLU A 131 -17.08 11.95 13.88
C GLU A 131 -18.17 13.03 13.84
N THR A 132 -18.08 14.05 14.70
CA THR A 132 -18.98 15.20 14.63
C THR A 132 -18.50 16.17 13.55
N LYS A 133 -19.24 16.26 12.44
CA LYS A 133 -19.03 17.25 11.38
C LYS A 133 -20.25 18.19 11.32
N GLU A 134 -20.02 19.49 11.39
CA GLU A 134 -21.08 20.52 11.32
C GLU A 134 -22.24 20.28 12.31
N GLY A 135 -21.93 19.78 13.51
CA GLY A 135 -22.92 19.48 14.55
C GLY A 135 -23.72 18.18 14.33
N LYS A 136 -23.40 17.39 13.29
CA LYS A 136 -24.00 16.08 13.02
C LYS A 136 -22.99 14.97 13.25
N ALA A 137 -23.43 13.87 13.87
CA ALA A 137 -22.63 12.66 13.96
C ALA A 137 -22.64 11.95 12.60
N VAL A 138 -21.45 11.75 12.03
CA VAL A 138 -21.23 11.03 10.77
C VAL A 138 -20.44 9.77 11.06
N ARG A 139 -20.85 8.67 10.42
CA ARG A 139 -20.19 7.38 10.55
C ARG A 139 -18.83 7.41 9.87
N ASN A 140 -17.78 6.94 10.54
CA ASN A 140 -16.41 6.96 10.00
C ASN A 140 -15.62 5.72 10.41
N ASP A 141 -16.12 4.55 10.03
CA ASP A 141 -15.60 3.25 10.48
C ASP A 141 -14.15 3.01 10.04
N ARG A 142 -13.44 2.23 10.86
CA ARG A 142 -12.04 1.88 10.62
C ARG A 142 -11.92 0.37 10.56
N LEU A 143 -11.78 -0.16 9.35
CA LEU A 143 -11.68 -1.60 9.15
C LEU A 143 -10.32 -2.13 9.57
N LEU A 144 -10.29 -3.39 10.01
CA LEU A 144 -9.10 -4.09 10.48
C LEU A 144 -8.92 -5.36 9.66
N ALA A 145 -7.71 -5.59 9.16
CA ALA A 145 -7.37 -6.77 8.37
C ALA A 145 -5.99 -7.31 8.73
N VAL A 146 -5.72 -8.58 8.41
CA VAL A 146 -4.40 -9.21 8.55
C VAL A 146 -3.82 -9.56 7.19
N PRO A 147 -2.54 -9.29 6.91
CA PRO A 147 -1.88 -9.75 5.69
C PRO A 147 -1.83 -11.28 5.58
N LEU A 148 -2.13 -11.80 4.40
CA LEU A 148 -2.01 -13.22 4.04
C LEU A 148 -0.68 -13.47 3.31
N LEU A 149 0.42 -13.23 4.04
CA LEU A 149 1.78 -13.48 3.58
C LEU A 149 2.19 -14.94 3.82
N LEU A 150 3.13 -15.44 3.01
CA LEU A 150 3.66 -16.80 3.16
C LEU A 150 4.22 -16.99 4.58
N HIS A 151 3.89 -18.13 5.20
CA HIS A 151 4.29 -18.49 6.57
C HIS A 151 3.75 -17.58 7.69
N GLN A 152 2.76 -16.72 7.40
CA GLN A 152 2.09 -15.86 8.38
C GLN A 152 0.57 -16.03 8.46
N ASP A 153 0.00 -17.12 7.93
CA ASP A 153 -1.40 -17.46 8.21
C ASP A 153 -1.55 -17.96 9.65
N ARG A 154 -1.64 -17.00 10.58
CA ARG A 154 -1.71 -17.19 12.03
C ARG A 154 -2.74 -16.21 12.60
N PRO A 155 -3.17 -16.40 13.87
CA PRO A 155 -4.08 -15.46 14.53
C PRO A 155 -3.58 -14.00 14.46
N PRO A 156 -4.50 -13.02 14.47
CA PRO A 156 -5.95 -13.21 14.62
C PRO A 156 -6.64 -13.70 13.33
N PHE A 157 -7.62 -14.59 13.49
CA PHE A 157 -8.52 -14.97 12.40
C PHE A 157 -9.74 -14.06 12.43
N GLU A 158 -10.28 -13.78 13.60
CA GLU A 158 -11.39 -12.87 13.84
C GLU A 158 -10.98 -11.71 14.77
N LEU A 159 -11.76 -10.63 14.78
CA LEU A 159 -11.49 -9.51 15.68
C LEU A 159 -11.52 -9.92 17.17
N SER A 160 -12.35 -10.90 17.52
CA SER A 160 -12.47 -11.49 18.86
C SER A 160 -11.22 -12.24 19.32
N ASP A 161 -10.36 -12.68 18.40
CA ASP A 161 -9.09 -13.35 18.71
C ASP A 161 -8.01 -12.36 19.20
N MET A 162 -8.20 -11.06 18.97
CA MET A 162 -7.21 -10.05 19.35
C MET A 162 -7.20 -9.83 20.87
N PRO A 163 -6.01 -9.63 21.48
CA PRO A 163 -5.91 -9.21 22.87
C PRO A 163 -6.70 -7.93 23.14
N ALA A 164 -7.50 -7.93 24.20
CA ALA A 164 -8.34 -6.77 24.54
C ALA A 164 -7.55 -5.48 24.76
N ALA A 165 -6.31 -5.58 25.26
CA ALA A 165 -5.41 -4.45 25.42
C ALA A 165 -4.99 -3.85 24.06
N GLU A 166 -4.64 -4.70 23.09
CA GLU A 166 -4.23 -4.26 21.75
C GLU A 166 -5.40 -3.61 20.98
N LEU A 167 -6.61 -4.18 21.08
CA LEU A 167 -7.81 -3.55 20.55
C LEU A 167 -8.08 -2.19 21.18
N LYS A 168 -7.88 -2.08 22.50
CA LYS A 168 -8.04 -0.80 23.21
C LYS A 168 -7.00 0.22 22.75
N ASP A 169 -5.75 -0.20 22.56
CA ASP A 169 -4.69 0.70 22.07
C ASP A 169 -4.98 1.22 20.67
N ILE A 170 -5.55 0.38 19.78
CA ILE A 170 -6.03 0.80 18.45
C ILE A 170 -7.17 1.81 18.59
N GLU A 171 -8.18 1.52 19.42
CA GLU A 171 -9.32 2.41 19.69
C GLU A 171 -8.86 3.79 20.21
N ASP A 172 -7.98 3.79 21.22
CA ASP A 172 -7.42 5.00 21.82
C ASP A 172 -6.60 5.80 20.80
N PHE A 173 -5.77 5.12 20.00
CA PHE A 173 -5.02 5.74 18.91
C PHE A 173 -5.97 6.41 17.91
N LEU A 174 -7.02 5.69 17.46
CA LEU A 174 -8.00 6.16 16.47
C LEU A 174 -8.77 7.40 16.92
N VAL A 175 -9.05 7.52 18.23
CA VAL A 175 -9.68 8.70 18.82
C VAL A 175 -8.68 9.83 18.98
N ALA A 176 -7.50 9.53 19.54
CA ALA A 176 -6.50 10.53 19.86
C ALA A 176 -5.95 11.23 18.60
N TYR A 177 -5.65 10.49 17.52
CA TYR A 177 -5.13 11.10 16.29
C TYR A 177 -6.14 12.07 15.65
N GLN A 178 -7.44 11.81 15.76
CA GLN A 178 -8.48 12.72 15.26
C GLN A 178 -8.69 13.91 16.20
N THR A 179 -8.62 13.67 17.51
CA THR A 179 -8.80 14.73 18.53
C THR A 179 -7.71 15.78 18.43
N VAL A 180 -6.47 15.36 18.23
CA VAL A 180 -5.32 16.25 17.97
C VAL A 180 -5.53 17.10 16.71
N ASP A 181 -6.32 16.61 15.76
CA ASP A 181 -6.68 17.31 14.52
C ASP A 181 -7.86 18.27 14.70
N GLY A 182 -8.33 18.47 15.93
CA GLY A 182 -9.49 19.30 16.26
C GLY A 182 -10.83 18.65 15.93
N LYS A 183 -10.83 17.37 15.52
CA LYS A 183 -12.06 16.61 15.24
C LYS A 183 -12.59 16.00 16.52
N GLN A 184 -13.90 15.95 16.65
CA GLN A 184 -14.54 15.20 17.73
C GLN A 184 -14.89 13.81 17.22
N ALA A 185 -14.11 12.80 17.64
CA ALA A 185 -14.33 11.42 17.27
C ALA A 185 -14.54 10.56 18.52
N LYS A 186 -15.40 9.54 18.43
CA LYS A 186 -15.60 8.56 19.50
C LYS A 186 -15.83 7.17 18.92
N VAL A 187 -15.38 6.16 19.67
CA VAL A 187 -15.73 4.75 19.44
C VAL A 187 -17.15 4.52 19.93
N VAL A 188 -17.97 3.87 19.11
CA VAL A 188 -19.35 3.48 19.48
C VAL A 188 -19.56 1.97 19.48
N GLY A 189 -18.54 1.19 19.13
CA GLY A 189 -18.58 -0.27 19.15
C GLY A 189 -17.48 -0.92 18.34
N ARG A 190 -17.66 -2.21 18.05
CA ARG A 190 -16.83 -3.01 17.15
C ARG A 190 -17.73 -3.68 16.12
N LEU A 191 -17.21 -3.83 14.92
CA LEU A 191 -17.86 -4.56 13.83
C LEU A 191 -17.24 -5.95 13.76
N ASP A 192 -18.07 -6.98 13.70
CA ASP A 192 -17.59 -8.32 13.34
C ASP A 192 -17.18 -8.38 11.86
N ARG A 193 -16.64 -9.53 11.43
CA ARG A 193 -16.22 -9.70 10.04
C ARG A 193 -17.38 -9.50 9.05
N THR A 194 -18.56 -10.03 9.35
CA THR A 194 -19.73 -9.98 8.45
C THR A 194 -20.21 -8.54 8.27
N GLU A 195 -20.25 -7.77 9.36
CA GLU A 195 -20.58 -6.35 9.35
C GLU A 195 -19.56 -5.56 8.53
N ALA A 196 -18.27 -5.81 8.75
CA ALA A 196 -17.18 -5.18 8.00
C ALA A 196 -17.23 -5.53 6.50
N GLU A 197 -17.49 -6.78 6.14
CA GLU A 197 -17.69 -7.20 4.74
C GLU A 197 -18.88 -6.48 4.09
N SER A 198 -19.92 -6.20 4.87
CA SER A 198 -21.06 -5.40 4.40
C SER A 198 -20.67 -3.95 4.08
N VAL A 199 -19.78 -3.37 4.89
CA VAL A 199 -19.22 -2.03 4.61
C VAL A 199 -18.40 -2.06 3.32
N VAL A 200 -17.49 -3.03 3.16
CA VAL A 200 -16.67 -3.18 1.94
C VAL A 200 -17.56 -3.36 0.70
N ARG A 201 -18.57 -4.23 0.76
CA ARG A 201 -19.49 -4.49 -0.35
C ARG A 201 -20.29 -3.27 -0.77
N LYS A 202 -20.71 -2.42 0.18
CA LYS A 202 -21.43 -1.17 -0.12
C LYS A 202 -20.53 -0.15 -0.81
N ALA A 203 -19.23 -0.16 -0.49
CA ALA A 203 -18.25 0.74 -1.08
C ALA A 203 -17.68 0.21 -2.40
N ALA A 204 -17.83 -1.08 -2.72
CA ALA A 204 -17.27 -1.70 -3.92
C ALA A 204 -17.79 -1.03 -5.19
N GLN A 205 -16.85 -0.68 -6.08
CA GLN A 205 -17.14 -0.21 -7.41
C GLN A 205 -17.31 -1.40 -8.38
N PRO A 206 -18.11 -1.25 -9.46
CA PRO A 206 -18.32 -2.29 -10.47
C PRO A 206 -17.07 -2.66 -11.27
#